data_AF-A0A3B3UTE5-F1
#
_entry.id   AF-A0A3B3UTE5-F1
#
_cell.length_a   1.000
_cell.length_b   1.000
_cell.length_c   1.000
_cell.angle_alpha   90.00
_cell.angle_beta   90.00
_cell.angle_gamma   90.00
#
_symmetry.space_group_name_H-M   'P 1'
#
loop_
_entity.id
_entity.type
_entity.pdbx_description
1 polymer ?
#
loop_
_entity_poly.entity_id
_entity_poly.type
_entity_poly.pdbx_seq_one_letter_code
_entity_poly.pdbx_strand_id
1 'polypeptide(L)'
;MFVQVAVELKEQLESKETQHQAALQALKDQIQTSKTQELNLLREQQEALAAELHQRRAEQEGLLAQKDDLSSQLQESSFANRKLLEQLTEETQEKEQLLGELEETRKTAEKRKAMLDDMASQLNQVKSDHKEALSDLRLQHEKEVLGVRARYEKELRVLHEEKNRSEEEIRQQLKEEKGRTRELQSLQQQLEDLQQQLQAMEGTRDWFERRLKEAEENLEMNGERHRQDVQTLQEEHGQQLQEKQAEMEGWKQRLVEVEKERDEDRETIGKLRQELKDTVDGQRILEKKGSSALKDLKRQLQLERRRADKLQERLQDILTNSRTRTGLEELVLSEISSPSRTQQTGDSSSVSSFSYRDVMKDAQPANQNRSGAGSPQSQRPAELSDDEIGELFQRLAEVQQEKWMLEEKVKHLEVSCSSMAEDICRKSAIIETYVMDSRRDVSGGALAAHGGSQGDRGGLGSVLRDLVKPGDENLREMNKKLQNMLEEQLTKNMHLQKDLELLSQELVRLSKEGGLGVGGAAGSG
;
A
#
# COMPACT_ATOMS: atom_id res chain seq x y z
N MET A 1 191.43 -146.03 44.48
CA MET A 1 191.40 -144.62 44.04
C MET A 1 190.75 -144.47 42.66
N PHE A 2 191.38 -144.82 41.54
CA PHE A 2 190.86 -144.53 40.18
C PHE A 2 189.39 -144.92 39.91
N VAL A 3 188.92 -146.06 40.46
CA VAL A 3 187.53 -146.51 40.28
C VAL A 3 186.50 -145.59 40.96
N GLN A 4 186.85 -144.94 42.09
CA GLN A 4 185.93 -144.10 42.85
C GLN A 4 185.49 -142.87 42.02
N VAL A 5 186.47 -142.15 41.48
CA VAL A 5 186.29 -140.89 40.73
C VAL A 5 185.50 -141.10 39.43
N ALA A 6 185.65 -142.27 38.80
CA ALA A 6 184.90 -142.62 37.59
C ALA A 6 183.40 -142.85 37.86
N VAL A 7 183.04 -143.37 39.05
CA VAL A 7 181.65 -143.52 39.48
C VAL A 7 181.06 -142.14 39.80
N GLU A 8 181.75 -141.33 40.62
CA GLU A 8 181.31 -139.98 40.99
C GLU A 8 181.06 -139.08 39.77
N LEU A 9 181.93 -139.14 38.75
CA LEU A 9 181.75 -138.39 37.49
C LEU A 9 180.56 -138.88 36.66
N LYS A 10 180.29 -140.19 36.63
CA LYS A 10 179.13 -140.75 35.92
C LYS A 10 177.82 -140.40 36.64
N GLU A 11 177.82 -140.49 37.96
CA GLU A 11 176.67 -140.14 38.81
C GLU A 11 176.37 -138.62 38.74
N GLN A 12 177.39 -137.77 38.67
CA GLN A 12 177.22 -136.34 38.36
C GLN A 12 176.69 -136.08 36.94
N LEU A 13 177.07 -136.88 35.95
CA LEU A 13 176.57 -136.73 34.57
C LEU A 13 175.10 -137.15 34.47
N GLU A 14 174.72 -138.29 35.04
CA GLU A 14 173.33 -138.77 35.08
C GLU A 14 172.45 -137.85 35.95
N SER A 15 173.00 -137.29 37.03
CA SER A 15 172.34 -136.23 37.81
C SER A 15 172.11 -134.95 37.00
N LYS A 16 173.10 -134.52 36.19
CA LYS A 16 172.92 -133.36 35.29
C LYS A 16 171.98 -133.63 34.12
N GLU A 17 171.99 -134.83 33.55
CA GLU A 17 171.08 -135.19 32.46
C GLU A 17 169.63 -135.27 32.96
N THR A 18 169.38 -135.88 34.12
CA THR A 18 168.06 -135.86 34.77
C THR A 18 167.63 -134.45 35.20
N GLN A 19 168.54 -133.60 35.70
CA GLN A 19 168.26 -132.17 35.94
C GLN A 19 167.94 -131.41 34.64
N HIS A 20 168.64 -131.67 33.53
CA HIS A 20 168.36 -131.05 32.24
C HIS A 20 167.04 -131.54 31.64
N GLN A 21 166.69 -132.82 31.77
CA GLN A 21 165.38 -133.34 31.35
C GLN A 21 164.25 -132.75 32.22
N ALA A 22 164.43 -132.65 33.53
CA ALA A 22 163.48 -132.00 34.43
C ALA A 22 163.32 -130.52 34.11
N ALA A 23 164.41 -129.79 33.83
CA ALA A 23 164.37 -128.39 33.42
C ALA A 23 163.72 -128.20 32.04
N LEU A 24 163.99 -129.06 31.06
CA LEU A 24 163.34 -129.04 29.74
C LEU A 24 161.85 -129.33 29.85
N GLN A 25 161.45 -130.29 30.68
CA GLN A 25 160.04 -130.60 30.91
C GLN A 25 159.33 -129.44 31.65
N ALA A 26 159.92 -128.90 32.72
CA ALA A 26 159.38 -127.74 33.42
C ALA A 26 159.27 -126.50 32.52
N LEU A 27 160.24 -126.24 31.64
CA LEU A 27 160.22 -125.12 30.70
C LEU A 27 159.21 -125.35 29.56
N LYS A 28 159.03 -126.60 29.11
CA LYS A 28 157.97 -126.99 28.17
C LYS A 28 156.58 -126.84 28.79
N ASP A 29 156.42 -127.20 30.06
CA ASP A 29 155.16 -127.03 30.81
C ASP A 29 154.91 -125.54 31.12
N GLN A 30 155.95 -124.74 31.34
CA GLN A 30 155.87 -123.28 31.42
C GLN A 30 155.43 -122.66 30.08
N ILE A 31 155.95 -123.14 28.95
CA ILE A 31 155.51 -122.72 27.61
C ILE A 31 154.06 -123.17 27.35
N GLN A 32 153.66 -124.39 27.73
CA GLN A 32 152.28 -124.84 27.56
C GLN A 32 151.30 -124.06 28.45
N THR A 33 151.66 -123.75 29.69
CA THR A 33 150.84 -122.93 30.59
C THR A 33 150.76 -121.48 30.13
N SER A 34 151.87 -120.84 29.73
CA SER A 34 151.87 -119.48 29.12
C SER A 34 150.99 -119.46 27.88
N LYS A 35 151.18 -120.40 26.95
CA LYS A 35 150.36 -120.49 25.73
C LYS A 35 148.87 -120.73 26.04
N THR A 36 148.55 -121.49 27.08
CA THR A 36 147.15 -121.73 27.49
C THR A 36 146.55 -120.47 28.12
N GLN A 37 147.34 -119.73 28.91
CA GLN A 37 146.93 -118.43 29.47
C GLN A 37 146.74 -117.37 28.37
N GLU A 38 147.64 -117.30 27.39
CA GLU A 38 147.52 -116.44 26.21
C GLU A 38 146.29 -116.80 25.36
N LEU A 39 146.04 -118.10 25.10
CA LEU A 39 144.85 -118.55 24.37
C LEU A 39 143.56 -118.26 25.14
N ASN A 40 143.54 -118.41 26.47
CA ASN A 40 142.40 -118.05 27.29
C ASN A 40 142.17 -116.53 27.29
N LEU A 41 143.23 -115.72 27.45
CA LEU A 41 143.14 -114.26 27.41
C LEU A 41 142.66 -113.74 26.04
N LEU A 42 143.19 -114.30 24.93
CA LEU A 42 142.72 -113.98 23.58
C LEU A 42 141.27 -114.41 23.36
N ARG A 43 140.85 -115.54 23.94
CA ARG A 43 139.46 -116.00 23.91
C ARG A 43 138.55 -115.09 24.73
N GLU A 44 138.93 -114.71 25.94
CA GLU A 44 138.20 -113.75 26.78
C GLU A 44 138.08 -112.39 26.10
N GLN A 45 139.14 -111.90 25.44
CA GLN A 45 139.10 -110.71 24.60
C GLN A 45 138.17 -110.87 23.39
N GLN A 46 138.17 -112.04 22.72
CA GLN A 46 137.29 -112.32 21.59
C GLN A 46 135.81 -112.41 22.03
N GLU A 47 135.52 -113.05 23.16
CA GLU A 47 134.18 -113.16 23.73
C GLU A 47 133.68 -111.80 24.25
N ALA A 48 134.56 -110.97 24.84
CA ALA A 48 134.24 -109.59 25.23
C ALA A 48 133.97 -108.69 24.01
N LEU A 49 134.82 -108.70 22.98
CA LEU A 49 134.60 -107.95 21.75
C LEU A 49 133.34 -108.42 20.99
N ALA A 50 133.03 -109.72 21.04
CA ALA A 50 131.77 -110.23 20.51
C ALA A 50 130.56 -109.71 21.31
N ALA A 51 130.64 -109.69 22.64
CA ALA A 51 129.60 -109.13 23.50
C ALA A 51 129.40 -107.63 23.26
N GLU A 52 130.47 -106.84 23.15
CA GLU A 52 130.41 -105.42 22.79
C GLU A 52 129.78 -105.22 21.40
N LEU A 53 130.16 -106.00 20.39
CA LEU A 53 129.55 -105.92 19.06
C LEU A 53 128.06 -106.30 19.06
N HIS A 54 127.65 -107.27 19.88
CA HIS A 54 126.24 -107.61 20.05
C HIS A 54 125.47 -106.52 20.82
N GLN A 55 126.05 -105.92 21.85
CA GLN A 55 125.47 -104.78 22.56
C GLN A 55 125.32 -103.58 21.63
N ARG A 56 126.35 -103.21 20.86
CA ARG A 56 126.29 -102.09 19.91
C ARG A 56 125.25 -102.31 18.79
N ARG A 57 125.03 -103.55 18.35
CA ARG A 57 123.93 -103.89 17.43
C ARG A 57 122.57 -103.71 18.09
N ALA A 58 122.37 -104.20 19.30
CA ALA A 58 121.11 -104.03 20.03
C ALA A 58 120.81 -102.55 20.36
N GLU A 59 121.84 -101.77 20.71
CA GLU A 59 121.74 -100.30 20.86
C GLU A 59 121.37 -99.63 19.54
N GLN A 60 121.99 -100.01 18.42
CA GLN A 60 121.69 -99.49 17.09
C GLN A 60 120.26 -99.85 16.64
N GLU A 61 119.81 -101.07 16.86
CA GLU A 61 118.45 -101.54 16.55
C GLU A 61 117.40 -100.81 17.41
N GLY A 62 117.68 -100.61 18.70
CA GLY A 62 116.81 -99.82 19.59
C GLY A 62 116.73 -98.34 19.19
N LEU A 63 117.85 -97.73 18.78
CA LEU A 63 117.87 -96.35 18.27
C LEU A 63 117.16 -96.21 16.91
N LEU A 64 117.21 -97.25 16.06
CA LEU A 64 116.44 -97.28 14.81
C LEU A 64 114.93 -97.38 15.08
N ALA A 65 114.50 -98.25 15.99
CA ALA A 65 113.10 -98.34 16.41
C ALA A 65 112.59 -96.99 16.97
N GLN A 66 113.33 -96.38 17.89
CA GLN A 66 113.00 -95.04 18.43
C GLN A 66 112.92 -93.96 17.34
N LYS A 67 113.84 -93.98 16.37
CA LYS A 67 113.82 -93.05 15.23
C LYS A 67 112.54 -93.23 14.39
N ASP A 68 112.13 -94.47 14.16
CA ASP A 68 110.98 -94.77 13.29
C ASP A 68 109.64 -94.51 14.01
N ASP A 69 109.56 -94.77 15.33
CA ASP A 69 108.45 -94.34 16.19
C ASP A 69 108.29 -92.80 16.17
N LEU A 70 109.38 -92.06 16.37
CA LEU A 70 109.40 -90.60 16.30
C LEU A 70 109.04 -90.09 14.89
N SER A 71 109.40 -90.84 13.84
CA SER A 71 109.01 -90.52 12.47
C SER A 71 107.50 -90.70 12.24
N SER A 72 106.87 -91.74 12.81
CA SER A 72 105.41 -91.92 12.75
C SER A 72 104.70 -90.79 13.51
N GLN A 73 105.13 -90.49 14.74
CA GLN A 73 104.56 -89.40 15.54
C GLN A 73 104.69 -88.04 14.85
N LEU A 74 105.82 -87.77 14.18
CA LEU A 74 105.99 -86.55 13.38
C LEU A 74 105.08 -86.53 12.16
N GLN A 75 104.89 -87.66 11.47
CA GLN A 75 103.99 -87.78 10.33
C GLN A 75 102.53 -87.58 10.74
N GLU A 76 102.08 -88.25 11.81
CA GLU A 76 100.74 -88.12 12.38
C GLU A 76 100.45 -86.69 12.87
N SER A 77 101.42 -86.07 13.57
CA SER A 77 101.36 -84.66 13.95
C SER A 77 101.28 -83.74 12.73
N SER A 78 102.05 -84.00 11.67
CA SER A 78 101.99 -83.21 10.44
C SER A 78 100.63 -83.33 9.73
N PHE A 79 100.00 -84.51 9.77
CA PHE A 79 98.66 -84.75 9.20
C PHE A 79 97.57 -84.07 10.04
N ALA A 80 97.64 -84.16 11.37
CA ALA A 80 96.73 -83.47 12.27
C ALA A 80 96.83 -81.94 12.11
N ASN A 81 98.05 -81.39 12.09
CA ASN A 81 98.31 -79.97 11.84
C ASN A 81 97.79 -79.53 10.46
N ARG A 82 98.00 -80.33 9.41
CA ARG A 82 97.46 -80.06 8.08
C ARG A 82 95.93 -80.00 8.10
N LYS A 83 95.26 -80.99 8.71
CA LYS A 83 93.80 -81.01 8.81
C LYS A 83 93.26 -79.80 9.60
N LEU A 84 93.93 -79.41 10.70
CA LEU A 84 93.57 -78.23 11.47
C LEU A 84 93.76 -76.92 10.67
N LEU A 85 94.77 -76.84 9.80
CA LEU A 85 94.94 -75.72 8.88
C LEU A 85 93.87 -75.69 7.78
N GLU A 86 93.52 -76.85 7.21
CA GLU A 86 92.44 -76.98 6.23
C GLU A 86 91.10 -76.50 6.85
N GLN A 87 90.74 -77.01 8.04
CA GLN A 87 89.56 -76.56 8.79
C GLN A 87 89.61 -75.06 9.15
N LEU A 88 90.77 -74.52 9.55
CA LEU A 88 90.92 -73.09 9.82
C LEU A 88 90.70 -72.24 8.57
N THR A 89 91.10 -72.73 7.38
CA THR A 89 90.83 -72.03 6.11
C THR A 89 89.36 -72.13 5.68
N GLU A 90 88.68 -73.24 5.97
CA GLU A 90 87.23 -73.42 5.73
C GLU A 90 86.42 -72.45 6.61
N GLU A 91 86.63 -72.48 7.93
CA GLU A 91 86.01 -71.58 8.92
C GLU A 91 86.29 -70.10 8.61
N THR A 92 87.48 -69.77 8.09
CA THR A 92 87.81 -68.40 7.67
C THR A 92 86.99 -67.98 6.43
N GLN A 93 86.82 -68.86 5.45
CA GLN A 93 86.02 -68.59 4.25
C GLN A 93 84.52 -68.50 4.57
N GLU A 94 83.99 -69.37 5.43
CA GLU A 94 82.59 -69.30 5.88
C GLU A 94 82.32 -68.00 6.66
N LYS A 95 83.24 -67.60 7.55
CA LYS A 95 83.18 -66.32 8.25
C LYS A 95 83.19 -65.12 7.29
N GLU A 96 84.02 -65.14 6.25
CA GLU A 96 84.06 -64.07 5.23
C GLU A 96 82.76 -64.01 4.41
N GLN A 97 82.19 -65.16 4.05
CA GLN A 97 80.88 -65.24 3.37
C GLN A 97 79.75 -64.69 4.25
N LEU A 98 79.66 -65.13 5.52
CA LEU A 98 78.66 -64.67 6.48
C LEU A 98 78.78 -63.17 6.80
N LEU A 99 79.99 -62.61 6.80
CA LEU A 99 80.21 -61.16 6.92
C LEU A 99 79.69 -60.40 5.68
N GLY A 100 79.86 -60.97 4.47
CA GLY A 100 79.28 -60.44 3.25
C GLY A 100 77.74 -60.41 3.28
N GLU A 101 77.11 -61.55 3.61
CA GLU A 101 75.66 -61.65 3.76
C GLU A 101 75.12 -60.71 4.84
N LEU A 102 75.83 -60.55 5.97
CA LEU A 102 75.49 -59.59 7.01
C LEU A 102 75.56 -58.15 6.51
N GLU A 103 76.54 -57.81 5.66
CA GLU A 103 76.63 -56.47 5.08
C GLU A 103 75.55 -56.21 4.02
N GLU A 104 75.14 -57.21 3.23
CA GLU A 104 74.03 -57.08 2.28
C GLU A 104 72.65 -56.99 2.94
N THR A 105 72.39 -57.84 3.95
CA THR A 105 71.18 -57.76 4.77
C THR A 105 71.10 -56.43 5.53
N ARG A 106 72.24 -55.93 6.02
CA ARG A 106 72.34 -54.57 6.57
C ARG A 106 72.04 -53.48 5.53
N LYS A 107 72.68 -53.51 4.35
CA LYS A 107 72.44 -52.53 3.26
C LYS A 107 70.97 -52.52 2.82
N THR A 108 70.30 -53.67 2.78
CA THR A 108 68.87 -53.73 2.45
C THR A 108 67.97 -53.26 3.61
N ALA A 109 68.34 -53.50 4.87
CA ALA A 109 67.66 -52.92 6.03
C ALA A 109 67.79 -51.39 6.10
N GLU A 110 68.99 -50.84 5.86
CA GLU A 110 69.24 -49.39 5.80
C GLU A 110 68.44 -48.73 4.66
N LYS A 111 68.37 -49.35 3.47
CA LYS A 111 67.48 -48.89 2.38
C LYS A 111 66.00 -48.92 2.75
N ARG A 112 65.51 -50.00 3.38
CA ARG A 112 64.11 -50.08 3.86
C ARG A 112 63.81 -49.01 4.90
N LYS A 113 64.74 -48.74 5.82
CA LYS A 113 64.61 -47.68 6.82
C LYS A 113 64.50 -46.31 6.14
N ALA A 114 65.38 -45.99 5.21
CA ALA A 114 65.35 -44.72 4.47
C ALA A 114 64.02 -44.51 3.72
N MET A 115 63.46 -45.55 3.11
CA MET A 115 62.14 -45.49 2.46
C MET A 115 60.99 -45.26 3.45
N LEU A 116 61.07 -45.83 4.66
CA LEU A 116 60.07 -45.60 5.72
C LEU A 116 60.20 -44.20 6.34
N ASP A 117 61.42 -43.72 6.56
CA ASP A 117 61.71 -42.38 7.06
C ASP A 117 61.23 -41.30 6.07
N ASP A 118 61.44 -41.52 4.76
CA ASP A 118 60.92 -40.64 3.69
C ASP A 118 59.39 -40.68 3.58
N MET A 119 58.78 -41.88 3.55
CA MET A 119 57.31 -42.00 3.52
C MET A 119 56.64 -41.38 4.76
N ALA A 120 57.25 -41.49 5.94
CA ALA A 120 56.79 -40.81 7.15
C ALA A 120 56.95 -39.28 7.05
N SER A 121 58.00 -38.80 6.40
CA SER A 121 58.22 -37.37 6.16
C SER A 121 57.18 -36.81 5.18
N GLN A 122 56.93 -37.50 4.06
CA GLN A 122 55.88 -37.16 3.09
C GLN A 122 54.49 -37.14 3.71
N LEU A 123 54.14 -38.15 4.53
CA LEU A 123 52.85 -38.20 5.22
C LEU A 123 52.67 -37.04 6.22
N ASN A 124 53.73 -36.66 6.93
CA ASN A 124 53.71 -35.50 7.82
C ASN A 124 53.60 -34.18 7.05
N GLN A 125 54.25 -34.05 5.89
CA GLN A 125 54.14 -32.89 5.02
C GLN A 125 52.70 -32.73 4.50
N VAL A 126 52.14 -33.75 3.85
CA VAL A 126 50.74 -33.74 3.34
C VAL A 126 49.73 -33.44 4.45
N LYS A 127 49.98 -33.93 5.67
CA LYS A 127 49.15 -33.63 6.85
C LYS A 127 49.29 -32.17 7.31
N SER A 128 50.46 -31.54 7.13
CA SER A 128 50.67 -30.12 7.37
C SER A 128 49.96 -29.28 6.29
N ASP A 129 50.20 -29.59 5.02
CA ASP A 129 49.61 -28.89 3.87
C ASP A 129 48.08 -28.92 3.92
N HIS A 130 47.49 -30.08 4.25
CA HIS A 130 46.04 -30.20 4.43
C HIS A 130 45.52 -29.41 5.64
N LYS A 131 46.28 -29.31 6.73
CA LYS A 131 45.92 -28.49 7.90
C LYS A 131 45.97 -26.99 7.55
N GLU A 132 46.94 -26.57 6.76
CA GLU A 132 47.08 -25.19 6.27
C GLU A 132 45.93 -24.85 5.31
N ALA A 133 45.66 -25.68 4.29
CA ALA A 133 44.54 -25.50 3.38
C ALA A 133 43.17 -25.49 4.09
N LEU A 134 42.97 -26.29 5.15
CA LEU A 134 41.78 -26.23 6.01
C LEU A 134 41.71 -24.95 6.86
N SER A 135 42.85 -24.34 7.20
CA SER A 135 42.92 -23.06 7.90
C SER A 135 42.56 -21.91 6.96
N ASP A 136 43.11 -21.90 5.75
CA ASP A 136 42.85 -20.90 4.72
C ASP A 136 41.39 -20.94 4.25
N LEU A 137 40.82 -22.13 4.04
CA LEU A 137 39.41 -22.29 3.68
C LEU A 137 38.47 -21.77 4.77
N ARG A 138 38.82 -21.94 6.05
CA ARG A 138 38.08 -21.37 7.19
C ARG A 138 38.19 -19.85 7.22
N LEU A 139 39.39 -19.31 7.02
CA LEU A 139 39.63 -17.86 6.99
C LEU A 139 38.93 -17.19 5.80
N GLN A 140 38.91 -17.84 4.63
CA GLN A 140 38.12 -17.40 3.48
C GLN A 140 36.62 -17.40 3.81
N HIS A 141 36.10 -18.48 4.39
CA HIS A 141 34.69 -18.55 4.76
C HIS A 141 34.31 -17.49 5.81
N GLU A 142 35.13 -17.25 6.83
CA GLU A 142 34.92 -16.18 7.81
C GLU A 142 34.91 -14.79 7.14
N LYS A 143 35.86 -14.54 6.22
CA LYS A 143 35.93 -13.31 5.42
C LYS A 143 34.71 -13.12 4.51
N GLU A 144 34.18 -14.20 3.93
CA GLU A 144 32.95 -14.19 3.13
C GLU A 144 31.72 -13.91 3.99
N VAL A 145 31.58 -14.56 5.14
CA VAL A 145 30.50 -14.32 6.11
C VAL A 145 30.52 -12.87 6.62
N LEU A 146 31.69 -12.34 6.97
CA LEU A 146 31.86 -10.92 7.34
C LEU A 146 31.54 -9.99 6.15
N GLY A 147 31.92 -10.37 4.93
CA GLY A 147 31.62 -9.62 3.71
C GLY A 147 30.13 -9.59 3.36
N VAL A 148 29.39 -10.68 3.61
CA VAL A 148 27.93 -10.76 3.48
C VAL A 148 27.25 -9.93 4.57
N ARG A 149 27.68 -10.08 5.84
CA ARG A 149 27.18 -9.27 6.96
C ARG A 149 27.36 -7.76 6.70
N ALA A 150 28.53 -7.35 6.20
CA ALA A 150 28.80 -5.94 5.89
C ALA A 150 27.92 -5.36 4.76
N ARG A 151 27.45 -6.20 3.82
CA ARG A 151 26.45 -5.81 2.80
C ARG A 151 25.08 -5.61 3.44
N TYR A 152 24.58 -6.59 4.20
CA TYR A 152 23.31 -6.47 4.89
C TYR A 152 23.28 -5.28 5.87
N GLU A 153 24.35 -5.04 6.64
CA GLU A 153 24.41 -3.85 7.50
C GLU A 153 24.45 -2.52 6.71
N LYS A 154 24.97 -2.51 5.47
CA LYS A 154 24.90 -1.33 4.60
C LYS A 154 23.49 -1.14 4.03
N GLU A 155 22.87 -2.20 3.54
CA GLU A 155 21.50 -2.21 3.00
C GLU A 155 20.49 -1.78 4.08
N LEU A 156 20.62 -2.29 5.31
CA LEU A 156 19.80 -1.87 6.45
C LEU A 156 19.98 -0.38 6.80
N ARG A 157 21.19 0.18 6.67
CA ARG A 157 21.41 1.63 6.86
C ARG A 157 20.75 2.45 5.77
N VAL A 158 20.91 2.08 4.49
CA VAL A 158 20.26 2.77 3.36
C VAL A 158 18.74 2.72 3.49
N LEU A 159 18.15 1.56 3.77
CA LEU A 159 16.70 1.42 3.99
C LEU A 159 16.21 2.25 5.18
N HIS A 160 17.02 2.39 6.24
CA HIS A 160 16.68 3.26 7.37
C HIS A 160 16.76 4.76 7.02
N GLU A 161 17.76 5.16 6.24
CA GLU A 161 17.92 6.54 5.72
C GLU A 161 16.77 6.91 4.77
N GLU A 162 16.41 6.02 3.83
CA GLU A 162 15.26 6.19 2.92
C GLU A 162 13.92 6.24 3.66
N LYS A 163 13.72 5.36 4.66
CA LYS A 163 12.53 5.34 5.52
C LYS A 163 12.42 6.61 6.37
N ASN A 164 13.52 7.10 6.93
CA ASN A 164 13.51 8.34 7.71
C ASN A 164 13.24 9.56 6.81
N ARG A 165 13.85 9.61 5.63
CA ARG A 165 13.64 10.68 4.65
C ARG A 165 12.20 10.73 4.14
N SER A 166 11.62 9.59 3.76
CA SER A 166 10.21 9.53 3.34
C SER A 166 9.25 9.87 4.49
N GLU A 167 9.58 9.51 5.74
CA GLU A 167 8.83 9.96 6.92
C GLU A 167 8.95 11.48 7.13
N GLU A 168 10.10 12.09 6.86
CA GLU A 168 10.29 13.55 6.89
C GLU A 168 9.53 14.28 5.76
N GLU A 169 9.54 13.73 4.54
CA GLU A 169 8.77 14.24 3.40
C GLU A 169 7.25 14.20 3.70
N ILE A 170 6.73 13.11 4.27
CA ILE A 170 5.32 12.99 4.71
C ILE A 170 5.02 13.97 5.88
N ARG A 171 5.93 14.10 6.86
CA ARG A 171 5.79 15.08 7.96
C ARG A 171 5.77 16.52 7.44
N GLN A 172 6.46 16.81 6.35
CA GLN A 172 6.47 18.13 5.73
C GLN A 172 5.16 18.40 4.96
N GLN A 173 4.71 17.46 4.13
CA GLN A 173 3.38 17.53 3.49
C GLN A 173 2.25 17.73 4.51
N LEU A 174 2.29 17.02 5.65
CA LEU A 174 1.32 17.18 6.73
C LEU A 174 1.36 18.56 7.42
N LYS A 175 2.49 19.27 7.41
CA LYS A 175 2.55 20.68 7.87
C LYS A 175 1.94 21.62 6.85
N GLU A 176 2.20 21.39 5.57
CA GLU A 176 1.68 22.20 4.46
C GLU A 176 0.16 22.08 4.34
N GLU A 177 -0.39 20.86 4.42
CA GLU A 177 -1.84 20.65 4.49
C GLU A 177 -2.47 21.29 5.75
N LYS A 178 -1.78 21.28 6.90
CA LYS A 178 -2.20 22.03 8.09
C LYS A 178 -2.07 23.55 7.92
N GLY A 179 -1.27 24.03 6.97
CA GLY A 179 -1.27 25.43 6.51
C GLY A 179 -2.52 25.72 5.68
N ARG A 180 -2.68 24.98 4.57
CA ARG A 180 -3.83 25.08 3.64
C ARG A 180 -5.17 24.97 4.37
N THR A 181 -5.30 24.07 5.35
CA THR A 181 -6.50 23.93 6.18
C THR A 181 -6.83 25.21 6.96
N ARG A 182 -5.82 25.90 7.52
CA ARG A 182 -6.02 27.17 8.25
C ARG A 182 -6.33 28.33 7.31
N GLU A 183 -5.71 28.35 6.14
CA GLU A 183 -6.00 29.33 5.08
C GLU A 183 -7.45 29.17 4.60
N LEU A 184 -7.90 27.94 4.35
CA LEU A 184 -9.30 27.62 4.04
C LEU A 184 -10.26 28.02 5.16
N GLN A 185 -9.92 27.76 6.43
CA GLN A 185 -10.72 28.23 7.57
C GLN A 185 -10.79 29.76 7.66
N SER A 186 -9.69 30.47 7.37
CA SER A 186 -9.68 31.94 7.32
C SER A 186 -10.51 32.49 6.15
N LEU A 187 -10.52 31.80 5.01
CA LEU A 187 -11.36 32.16 3.86
C LEU A 187 -12.85 31.84 4.11
N GLN A 188 -13.15 30.75 4.82
CA GLN A 188 -14.51 30.42 5.27
C GLN A 188 -15.06 31.51 6.20
N GLN A 189 -14.29 31.95 7.21
CA GLN A 189 -14.70 33.07 8.07
C GLN A 189 -14.95 34.35 7.25
N GLN A 190 -14.06 34.69 6.31
CA GLN A 190 -14.25 35.87 5.44
C GLN A 190 -15.51 35.76 4.57
N LEU A 191 -15.86 34.56 4.09
CA LEU A 191 -17.10 34.32 3.35
C LEU A 191 -18.34 34.42 4.24
N GLU A 192 -18.29 33.91 5.47
CA GLU A 192 -19.38 34.06 6.46
C GLU A 192 -19.58 35.53 6.86
N ASP A 193 -18.51 36.27 7.10
CA ASP A 193 -18.54 37.70 7.41
C ASP A 193 -19.15 38.51 6.24
N LEU A 194 -18.77 38.18 5.00
CA LEU A 194 -19.32 38.80 3.78
C LEU A 194 -20.79 38.42 3.55
N GLN A 195 -21.19 37.18 3.86
CA GLN A 195 -22.60 36.76 3.80
C GLN A 195 -23.47 37.50 4.83
N GLN A 196 -22.96 37.70 6.05
CA GLN A 196 -23.64 38.51 7.07
C GLN A 196 -23.75 39.98 6.64
N GLN A 197 -22.70 40.55 6.04
CA GLN A 197 -22.75 41.91 5.48
C GLN A 197 -23.76 42.01 4.33
N LEU A 198 -23.82 41.02 3.43
CA LEU A 198 -24.82 40.99 2.36
C LEU A 198 -26.24 40.92 2.92
N GLN A 199 -26.53 40.01 3.86
CA GLN A 199 -27.85 39.92 4.51
C GLN A 199 -28.25 41.22 5.23
N ALA A 200 -27.30 41.89 5.89
CA ALA A 200 -27.55 43.20 6.50
C ALA A 200 -27.85 44.28 5.44
N MET A 201 -27.08 44.33 4.35
CA MET A 201 -27.31 45.25 3.24
C MET A 201 -28.66 44.98 2.55
N GLU A 202 -29.02 43.73 2.31
CA GLU A 202 -30.33 43.34 1.80
C GLU A 202 -31.45 43.78 2.75
N GLY A 203 -31.31 43.56 4.06
CA GLY A 203 -32.25 44.06 5.06
C GLY A 203 -32.43 45.58 5.04
N THR A 204 -31.35 46.35 4.78
CA THR A 204 -31.46 47.81 4.59
C THR A 204 -32.10 48.18 3.24
N ARG A 205 -31.78 47.47 2.15
CA ARG A 205 -32.40 47.66 0.82
C ARG A 205 -33.91 47.47 0.91
N ASP A 206 -34.33 46.35 1.48
CA ASP A 206 -35.71 46.00 1.79
C ASP A 206 -36.44 47.06 2.65
N TRP A 207 -35.71 47.73 3.56
CA TRP A 207 -36.26 48.85 4.33
C TRP A 207 -36.45 50.09 3.44
N PHE A 208 -35.45 50.46 2.63
CA PHE A 208 -35.54 51.58 1.69
C PHE A 208 -36.61 51.36 0.62
N GLU A 209 -36.78 50.14 0.09
CA GLU A 209 -37.80 49.78 -0.89
C GLU A 209 -39.21 49.94 -0.32
N ARG A 210 -39.47 49.44 0.90
CA ARG A 210 -40.74 49.68 1.60
C ARG A 210 -40.96 51.17 1.85
N ARG A 211 -39.91 51.88 2.28
CA ARG A 211 -39.96 53.32 2.59
C ARG A 211 -40.22 54.19 1.35
N LEU A 212 -39.70 53.78 0.20
CA LEU A 212 -39.94 54.40 -1.10
C LEU A 212 -41.39 54.13 -1.54
N LYS A 213 -41.85 52.88 -1.49
CA LYS A 213 -43.21 52.50 -1.86
C LYS A 213 -44.27 53.17 -0.98
N GLU A 214 -44.03 53.29 0.34
CA GLU A 214 -44.84 54.11 1.25
C GLU A 214 -44.92 55.57 0.78
N ALA A 215 -43.81 56.16 0.32
CA ALA A 215 -43.79 57.55 -0.15
C ALA A 215 -44.49 57.71 -1.50
N GLU A 216 -44.33 56.75 -2.41
CA GLU A 216 -45.01 56.70 -3.72
C GLU A 216 -46.53 56.57 -3.55
N GLU A 217 -47.01 55.63 -2.72
CA GLU A 217 -48.44 55.45 -2.41
C GLU A 217 -49.05 56.69 -1.72
N ASN A 218 -48.30 57.37 -0.85
CA ASN A 218 -48.74 58.63 -0.24
C ASN A 218 -48.78 59.79 -1.24
N LEU A 219 -47.84 59.85 -2.19
CA LEU A 219 -47.85 60.85 -3.26
C LEU A 219 -48.99 60.60 -4.25
N GLU A 220 -49.28 59.34 -4.58
CA GLU A 220 -50.41 58.95 -5.42
C GLU A 220 -51.74 59.31 -4.73
N MET A 221 -51.99 58.88 -3.48
CA MET A 221 -53.21 59.26 -2.75
C MET A 221 -53.38 60.77 -2.59
N ASN A 222 -52.31 61.54 -2.35
CA ASN A 222 -52.42 62.99 -2.27
C ASN A 222 -52.65 63.63 -3.65
N GLY A 223 -52.06 63.08 -4.71
CA GLY A 223 -52.35 63.47 -6.09
C GLY A 223 -53.78 63.15 -6.54
N GLU A 224 -54.37 62.07 -6.04
CA GLU A 224 -55.79 61.73 -6.24
C GLU A 224 -56.72 62.64 -5.44
N ARG A 225 -56.42 62.90 -4.16
CA ARG A 225 -57.16 63.88 -3.34
C ARG A 225 -57.17 65.25 -4.01
N HIS A 226 -56.01 65.78 -4.39
CA HIS A 226 -55.94 67.07 -5.08
C HIS A 226 -56.62 67.07 -6.46
N ARG A 227 -56.70 65.92 -7.14
CA ARG A 227 -57.51 65.77 -8.37
C ARG A 227 -59.01 65.83 -8.06
N GLN A 228 -59.46 65.21 -6.98
CA GLN A 228 -60.84 65.28 -6.49
C GLN A 228 -61.19 66.69 -6.01
N ASP A 229 -60.34 67.33 -5.20
CA ASP A 229 -60.47 68.71 -4.74
C ASP A 229 -60.60 69.69 -5.93
N VAL A 230 -59.80 69.50 -6.98
CA VAL A 230 -59.88 70.30 -8.21
C VAL A 230 -61.13 69.99 -9.02
N GLN A 231 -61.61 68.74 -9.04
CA GLN A 231 -62.88 68.38 -9.69
C GLN A 231 -64.09 68.98 -8.97
N THR A 232 -64.17 68.88 -7.63
CA THR A 232 -65.27 69.48 -6.86
C THR A 232 -65.26 71.01 -6.98
N LEU A 233 -64.09 71.66 -6.91
CA LEU A 233 -63.99 73.11 -7.16
C LEU A 233 -64.38 73.49 -8.61
N GLN A 234 -64.07 72.66 -9.61
CA GLN A 234 -64.52 72.89 -10.99
C GLN A 234 -66.04 72.71 -11.14
N GLU A 235 -66.64 71.73 -10.46
CA GLU A 235 -68.08 71.51 -10.43
C GLU A 235 -68.81 72.64 -9.67
N GLU A 236 -68.31 73.07 -8.52
CA GLU A 236 -68.83 74.21 -7.75
C GLU A 236 -68.73 75.51 -8.56
N HIS A 237 -67.59 75.79 -9.18
CA HIS A 237 -67.44 76.96 -10.06
C HIS A 237 -68.35 76.87 -11.29
N GLY A 238 -68.56 75.67 -11.84
CA GLY A 238 -69.51 75.42 -12.93
C GLY A 238 -70.96 75.65 -12.53
N GLN A 239 -71.35 75.20 -11.33
CA GLN A 239 -72.68 75.44 -10.75
C GLN A 239 -72.89 76.92 -10.49
N GLN A 240 -71.96 77.61 -9.82
CA GLN A 240 -72.02 79.06 -9.61
C GLN A 240 -72.12 79.84 -10.93
N LEU A 241 -71.41 79.41 -11.97
CA LEU A 241 -71.51 80.02 -13.29
C LEU A 241 -72.90 79.80 -13.92
N GLN A 242 -73.49 78.60 -13.78
CA GLN A 242 -74.85 78.31 -14.23
C GLN A 242 -75.91 79.08 -13.44
N GLU A 243 -75.76 79.21 -12.12
CA GLU A 243 -76.63 80.04 -11.28
C GLU A 243 -76.58 81.51 -11.72
N LYS A 244 -75.38 82.05 -11.97
CA LYS A 244 -75.23 83.43 -12.46
C LYS A 244 -75.70 83.61 -13.90
N GLN A 245 -75.59 82.58 -14.74
CA GLN A 245 -76.20 82.55 -16.07
C GLN A 245 -77.74 82.61 -15.97
N ALA A 246 -78.34 81.81 -15.09
CA ALA A 246 -79.79 81.76 -14.85
C ALA A 246 -80.32 83.05 -14.20
N GLU A 247 -79.60 83.65 -13.24
CA GLU A 247 -79.90 84.99 -12.71
C GLU A 247 -79.89 86.03 -13.84
N MET A 248 -78.84 86.03 -14.68
CA MET A 248 -78.73 86.95 -15.81
C MET A 248 -79.84 86.74 -16.86
N GLU A 249 -80.31 85.52 -17.06
CA GLU A 249 -81.44 85.21 -17.94
C GLU A 249 -82.78 85.64 -17.32
N GLY A 250 -82.99 85.45 -16.02
CA GLY A 250 -84.14 86.02 -15.30
C GLY A 250 -84.15 87.55 -15.30
N TRP A 251 -82.98 88.20 -15.20
CA TRP A 251 -82.87 89.65 -15.34
C TRP A 251 -83.15 90.13 -16.78
N LYS A 252 -82.72 89.39 -17.81
CA LYS A 252 -83.10 89.67 -19.22
C LYS A 252 -84.60 89.51 -19.45
N GLN A 253 -85.23 88.48 -18.88
CA GLN A 253 -86.68 88.27 -18.96
C GLN A 253 -87.44 89.45 -18.34
N ARG A 254 -87.10 89.84 -17.09
CA ARG A 254 -87.65 91.03 -16.44
C ARG A 254 -87.44 92.31 -17.24
N LEU A 255 -86.29 92.47 -17.88
CA LEU A 255 -86.03 93.63 -18.75
C LEU A 255 -86.99 93.65 -19.94
N VAL A 256 -87.21 92.51 -20.61
CA VAL A 256 -88.17 92.38 -21.73
C VAL A 256 -89.62 92.59 -21.25
N GLU A 257 -89.98 92.13 -20.07
CA GLU A 257 -91.29 92.39 -19.45
C GLU A 257 -91.50 93.90 -19.22
N VAL A 258 -90.53 94.59 -18.62
CA VAL A 258 -90.57 96.05 -18.40
C VAL A 258 -90.52 96.83 -19.72
N GLU A 259 -89.80 96.36 -20.75
CA GLU A 259 -89.85 96.96 -22.09
C GLU A 259 -91.23 96.82 -22.75
N LYS A 260 -91.92 95.69 -22.52
CA LYS A 260 -93.28 95.45 -23.00
C LYS A 260 -94.30 96.29 -22.23
N GLU A 261 -94.22 96.38 -20.91
CA GLU A 261 -95.05 97.30 -20.10
C GLU A 261 -94.87 98.76 -20.56
N ARG A 262 -93.63 99.21 -20.75
CA ARG A 262 -93.30 100.53 -21.31
C ARG A 262 -93.92 100.77 -22.68
N ASP A 263 -93.99 99.75 -23.53
CA ASP A 263 -94.54 99.89 -24.88
C ASP A 263 -96.08 99.81 -24.89
N GLU A 264 -96.71 99.09 -23.95
CA GLU A 264 -98.14 99.17 -23.65
C GLU A 264 -98.53 100.54 -23.05
N ASP A 265 -97.69 101.12 -22.18
CA ASP A 265 -97.80 102.50 -21.70
C ASP A 265 -97.67 103.51 -22.85
N ARG A 266 -96.73 103.30 -23.80
CA ARG A 266 -96.63 104.14 -25.00
C ARG A 266 -97.86 104.02 -25.89
N GLU A 267 -98.44 102.83 -26.04
CA GLU A 267 -99.70 102.64 -26.76
C GLU A 267 -100.87 103.36 -26.10
N THR A 268 -101.02 103.27 -24.77
CA THR A 268 -102.09 103.94 -24.04
C THR A 268 -101.92 105.47 -24.04
N ILE A 269 -100.69 105.98 -23.87
CA ILE A 269 -100.36 107.40 -24.10
C ILE A 269 -100.68 107.82 -25.54
N GLY A 270 -100.46 106.94 -26.53
CA GLY A 270 -100.83 107.16 -27.93
C GLY A 270 -102.35 107.29 -28.13
N LYS A 271 -103.13 106.38 -27.53
CA LYS A 271 -104.60 106.37 -27.56
C LYS A 271 -105.17 107.64 -26.89
N LEU A 272 -104.71 107.96 -25.68
CA LEU A 272 -105.09 109.18 -24.95
C LEU A 272 -104.72 110.48 -25.71
N ARG A 273 -103.59 110.52 -26.42
CA ARG A 273 -103.21 111.66 -27.28
C ARG A 273 -104.14 111.81 -28.49
N GLN A 274 -104.65 110.72 -29.04
CA GLN A 274 -105.61 110.75 -30.15
C GLN A 274 -107.00 111.18 -29.64
N GLU A 275 -107.47 110.65 -28.51
CA GLU A 275 -108.73 111.09 -27.86
C GLU A 275 -108.71 112.59 -27.49
N LEU A 276 -107.58 113.10 -26.99
CA LEU A 276 -107.38 114.53 -26.72
C LEU A 276 -107.45 115.38 -28.00
N LYS A 277 -107.00 114.83 -29.13
CA LYS A 277 -107.08 115.51 -30.43
C LYS A 277 -108.51 115.52 -30.98
N ASP A 278 -109.21 114.40 -30.90
CA ASP A 278 -110.58 114.25 -31.39
C ASP A 278 -111.58 115.09 -30.56
N THR A 279 -111.34 115.22 -29.25
CA THR A 279 -112.10 116.15 -28.40
C THR A 279 -111.83 117.62 -28.72
N VAL A 280 -110.58 118.00 -29.04
CA VAL A 280 -110.24 119.37 -29.49
C VAL A 280 -110.86 119.71 -30.85
N ASP A 281 -110.77 118.84 -31.85
CA ASP A 281 -111.45 119.08 -33.14
C ASP A 281 -112.99 119.01 -32.99
N GLY A 282 -113.52 118.22 -32.04
CA GLY A 282 -114.92 118.23 -31.62
C GLY A 282 -115.38 119.59 -31.07
N GLN A 283 -114.60 120.21 -30.16
CA GLN A 283 -114.85 121.58 -29.67
C GLN A 283 -114.80 122.59 -30.83
N ARG A 284 -113.83 122.46 -31.73
CA ARG A 284 -113.67 123.33 -32.92
C ARG A 284 -114.84 123.21 -33.91
N ILE A 285 -115.53 122.07 -33.95
CA ILE A 285 -116.78 121.88 -34.71
C ILE A 285 -117.96 122.54 -33.98
N LEU A 286 -118.03 122.44 -32.64
CA LEU A 286 -119.03 123.12 -31.82
C LEU A 286 -118.95 124.65 -31.97
N GLU A 287 -117.75 125.24 -31.94
CA GLU A 287 -117.55 126.68 -32.18
C GLU A 287 -118.04 127.13 -33.56
N LYS A 288 -117.78 126.33 -34.61
CA LYS A 288 -118.28 126.58 -35.97
C LYS A 288 -119.81 126.50 -36.06
N LYS A 289 -120.44 125.59 -35.30
CA LYS A 289 -121.92 125.49 -35.21
C LYS A 289 -122.51 126.67 -34.44
N GLY A 290 -121.94 127.03 -33.28
CA GLY A 290 -122.38 128.15 -32.46
C GLY A 290 -122.28 129.50 -33.17
N SER A 291 -121.17 129.75 -33.88
CA SER A 291 -120.98 130.96 -34.69
C SER A 291 -121.87 131.03 -35.95
N SER A 292 -122.45 129.91 -36.38
CA SER A 292 -123.54 129.88 -37.37
C SER A 292 -124.88 130.29 -36.74
N ALA A 293 -125.27 129.66 -35.64
CA ALA A 293 -126.52 129.96 -34.93
C ALA A 293 -126.61 131.43 -34.49
N LEU A 294 -125.48 132.01 -34.03
CA LEU A 294 -125.41 133.41 -33.63
C LEU A 294 -125.69 134.40 -34.79
N LYS A 295 -125.43 134.01 -36.04
CA LYS A 295 -125.72 134.85 -37.23
C LYS A 295 -127.21 134.84 -37.57
N ASP A 296 -127.86 133.67 -37.52
CA ASP A 296 -129.30 133.58 -37.85
C ASP A 296 -130.19 134.18 -36.75
N LEU A 297 -129.85 134.04 -35.47
CA LEU A 297 -130.53 134.75 -34.38
C LEU A 297 -130.45 136.28 -34.57
N LYS A 298 -129.30 136.79 -35.02
CA LYS A 298 -129.10 138.22 -35.32
C LYS A 298 -129.94 138.69 -36.52
N ARG A 299 -130.21 137.80 -37.48
CA ARG A 299 -131.08 138.04 -38.64
C ARG A 299 -132.57 138.01 -38.26
N GLN A 300 -132.99 137.05 -37.43
CA GLN A 300 -134.36 136.97 -36.90
C GLN A 300 -134.71 138.23 -36.08
N LEU A 301 -133.80 138.67 -35.21
CA LEU A 301 -133.99 139.88 -34.38
C LEU A 301 -134.20 141.16 -35.21
N GLN A 302 -133.57 141.29 -36.37
CA GLN A 302 -133.78 142.43 -37.29
C GLN A 302 -135.13 142.37 -38.02
N LEU A 303 -135.64 141.16 -38.29
CA LEU A 303 -136.95 140.97 -38.94
C LEU A 303 -138.09 141.28 -37.96
N GLU A 304 -138.00 140.86 -36.70
CA GLU A 304 -139.01 141.18 -35.68
C GLU A 304 -139.07 142.68 -35.34
N ARG A 305 -137.94 143.40 -35.32
CA ARG A 305 -137.98 144.88 -35.16
C ARG A 305 -138.82 145.55 -36.26
N ARG A 306 -138.58 145.20 -37.53
CA ARG A 306 -139.38 145.69 -38.68
C ARG A 306 -140.84 145.23 -38.66
N ARG A 307 -141.18 144.24 -37.83
CA ARG A 307 -142.54 143.73 -37.62
C ARG A 307 -143.27 144.53 -36.54
N ALA A 308 -142.56 144.88 -35.45
CA ALA A 308 -143.04 145.74 -34.37
C ALA A 308 -143.36 147.16 -34.86
N ASP A 309 -142.47 147.77 -35.67
CA ASP A 309 -142.68 149.12 -36.22
C ASP A 309 -144.02 149.22 -37.01
N LYS A 310 -144.34 148.20 -37.81
CA LYS A 310 -145.61 148.09 -38.56
C LYS A 310 -146.82 147.68 -37.71
N LEU A 311 -146.60 147.18 -36.50
CA LEU A 311 -147.66 146.91 -35.54
C LEU A 311 -148.10 148.19 -34.82
N GLN A 312 -147.15 149.10 -34.57
CA GLN A 312 -147.40 150.37 -33.89
C GLN A 312 -148.28 151.32 -34.73
N GLU A 313 -148.13 151.31 -36.07
CA GLU A 313 -148.98 152.06 -36.99
C GLU A 313 -150.44 151.52 -37.00
N ARG A 314 -150.61 150.20 -36.90
CA ARG A 314 -151.95 149.55 -36.77
C ARG A 314 -152.60 149.69 -35.38
N LEU A 315 -151.86 150.15 -34.37
CA LEU A 315 -152.41 150.42 -33.04
C LEU A 315 -153.17 151.76 -32.96
N GLN A 316 -153.05 152.63 -33.97
CA GLN A 316 -153.83 153.87 -34.07
C GLN A 316 -155.29 153.61 -34.49
N ASP A 317 -155.51 152.77 -35.51
CA ASP A 317 -156.82 152.58 -36.15
C ASP A 317 -157.72 151.51 -35.47
N ILE A 318 -157.15 150.58 -34.70
CA ILE A 318 -157.92 149.52 -34.01
C ILE A 318 -158.16 149.87 -32.53
N LEU A 319 -158.32 151.16 -32.25
CA LEU A 319 -159.11 151.64 -31.11
C LEU A 319 -160.63 151.51 -31.34
N THR A 320 -161.04 150.88 -32.45
CA THR A 320 -162.41 150.39 -32.69
C THR A 320 -162.47 148.85 -32.76
N ASN A 321 -163.08 148.23 -31.73
CA ASN A 321 -163.61 146.84 -31.68
C ASN A 321 -162.69 145.58 -31.53
N SER A 322 -162.29 145.28 -30.28
CA SER A 322 -162.58 144.02 -29.51
C SER A 322 -162.07 142.57 -29.86
N ARG A 323 -161.29 141.95 -28.92
CA ARG A 323 -161.48 140.60 -28.22
C ARG A 323 -160.62 139.29 -28.52
N THR A 324 -159.71 138.90 -27.56
CA THR A 324 -159.29 137.53 -26.99
C THR A 324 -158.32 136.42 -27.60
N ARG A 325 -157.37 135.87 -26.75
CA ARG A 325 -156.97 134.41 -26.39
C ARG A 325 -155.72 133.52 -26.89
N THR A 326 -154.89 132.93 -25.96
CA THR A 326 -154.24 131.52 -25.75
C THR A 326 -153.09 130.77 -26.59
N GLY A 327 -152.29 129.77 -26.02
CA GLY A 327 -151.19 128.86 -26.63
C GLY A 327 -150.47 127.72 -25.74
N LEU A 328 -149.55 126.79 -26.23
CA LEU A 328 -148.86 125.54 -25.59
C LEU A 328 -147.61 124.90 -26.43
N GLU A 329 -146.75 123.80 -26.27
CA GLU A 329 -146.22 122.70 -25.31
C GLU A 329 -144.91 121.84 -25.83
N GLU A 330 -144.46 120.65 -25.24
CA GLU A 330 -143.49 119.48 -25.66
C GLU A 330 -141.94 119.34 -25.16
N LEU A 331 -141.02 118.28 -25.17
CA LEU A 331 -140.79 116.79 -25.55
C LEU A 331 -139.52 116.00 -24.88
N VAL A 332 -139.02 114.76 -25.29
CA VAL A 332 -138.13 113.70 -24.53
C VAL A 332 -137.17 112.66 -25.35
N LEU A 333 -136.18 111.82 -24.80
CA LEU A 333 -135.76 110.33 -25.08
C LEU A 333 -134.30 109.66 -24.72
N SER A 334 -134.00 108.31 -24.91
CA SER A 334 -132.92 107.38 -24.26
C SER A 334 -132.28 106.04 -24.93
N GLU A 335 -131.20 105.36 -24.35
CA GLU A 335 -130.75 103.86 -24.22
C GLU A 335 -129.94 102.93 -25.30
N ILE A 336 -129.28 101.68 -25.26
CA ILE A 336 -128.88 100.43 -24.38
C ILE A 336 -127.71 99.37 -24.89
N SER A 337 -127.01 98.54 -24.02
CA SER A 337 -126.49 97.05 -24.06
C SER A 337 -125.21 96.36 -24.77
N SER A 338 -124.66 95.13 -24.34
CA SER A 338 -123.53 94.21 -24.97
C SER A 338 -123.04 92.82 -24.27
N PRO A 339 -122.47 91.71 -24.94
CA PRO A 339 -121.90 90.37 -24.37
C PRO A 339 -120.73 89.47 -25.07
N SER A 340 -120.09 88.35 -24.49
CA SER A 340 -119.14 87.29 -25.16
C SER A 340 -118.59 85.98 -24.35
N ARG A 341 -117.90 84.89 -24.93
CA ARG A 341 -117.21 83.64 -24.30
C ARG A 341 -116.34 82.58 -25.18
N THR A 342 -115.43 81.69 -24.62
CA THR A 342 -114.56 80.58 -25.30
C THR A 342 -114.07 79.32 -24.43
N GLN A 343 -113.42 78.19 -24.92
CA GLN A 343 -112.93 76.94 -24.13
C GLN A 343 -112.03 75.75 -24.79
N GLN A 344 -111.14 75.00 -24.01
CA GLN A 344 -110.80 73.47 -23.93
C GLN A 344 -109.72 72.59 -24.75
N THR A 345 -109.17 71.44 -24.18
CA THR A 345 -108.72 70.06 -24.75
C THR A 345 -107.26 69.44 -24.49
N GLY A 346 -106.99 68.08 -24.55
CA GLY A 346 -105.64 67.34 -24.48
C GLY A 346 -105.60 65.73 -24.42
N ASP A 347 -104.43 64.98 -24.56
CA ASP A 347 -104.27 63.45 -24.57
C ASP A 347 -102.94 62.75 -23.96
N SER A 348 -102.69 61.40 -24.10
CA SER A 348 -101.58 60.54 -23.50
C SER A 348 -101.41 59.10 -24.15
N SER A 349 -100.61 58.02 -23.82
CA SER A 349 -99.86 57.42 -22.65
C SER A 349 -99.00 56.11 -23.01
N SER A 350 -98.27 55.41 -22.07
CA SER A 350 -97.65 53.98 -22.06
C SER A 350 -96.09 53.87 -21.74
N VAL A 351 -95.30 52.76 -21.54
CA VAL A 351 -95.32 51.24 -21.69
C VAL A 351 -94.21 50.46 -20.83
N SER A 352 -94.26 49.09 -20.70
CA SER A 352 -93.15 48.04 -20.52
C SER A 352 -92.32 47.85 -19.19
N SER A 353 -91.50 46.78 -18.86
CA SER A 353 -91.40 45.29 -19.17
C SER A 353 -90.25 44.48 -18.41
N PHE A 354 -90.42 43.16 -18.07
CA PHE A 354 -89.43 42.06 -17.70
C PHE A 354 -88.56 42.13 -16.37
N SER A 355 -87.74 41.16 -15.84
CA SER A 355 -87.06 39.87 -16.27
C SER A 355 -86.77 38.79 -15.12
N TYR A 356 -85.73 37.88 -15.19
CA TYR A 356 -85.46 36.64 -14.34
C TYR A 356 -83.98 36.07 -14.50
N ARG A 357 -83.31 35.11 -13.75
CA ARG A 357 -83.53 34.25 -12.52
C ARG A 357 -82.22 33.83 -11.71
N ASP A 358 -81.99 32.56 -11.22
CA ASP A 358 -81.49 32.26 -9.81
C ASP A 358 -80.96 30.80 -9.38
N VAL A 359 -80.34 30.66 -8.17
CA VAL A 359 -80.00 29.54 -7.15
C VAL A 359 -78.97 28.34 -7.26
N MET A 360 -77.95 28.35 -6.35
CA MET A 360 -77.55 27.46 -5.17
C MET A 360 -77.56 25.88 -5.12
N LYS A 361 -76.54 25.26 -4.42
CA LYS A 361 -76.60 24.57 -3.06
C LYS A 361 -75.88 23.18 -2.79
N ASP A 362 -75.19 23.05 -1.63
CA ASP A 362 -74.76 21.94 -0.68
C ASP A 362 -74.60 20.43 -1.11
N ALA A 363 -74.13 19.40 -0.33
CA ALA A 363 -73.79 19.18 1.11
C ALA A 363 -72.80 17.98 1.40
N GLN A 364 -72.52 17.71 2.69
CA GLN A 364 -71.81 16.54 3.30
C GLN A 364 -72.74 15.26 3.44
N PRO A 365 -72.50 14.13 4.21
CA PRO A 365 -71.49 13.79 5.25
C PRO A 365 -71.05 12.30 5.55
N ALA A 366 -70.21 12.15 6.60
CA ALA A 366 -70.25 11.14 7.71
C ALA A 366 -69.71 9.66 7.62
N ASN A 367 -68.54 9.43 8.28
CA ASN A 367 -68.36 8.65 9.54
C ASN A 367 -68.06 7.10 9.55
N GLN A 368 -67.38 6.68 10.64
CA GLN A 368 -67.24 5.33 11.28
C GLN A 368 -66.03 4.37 10.99
N ASN A 369 -65.00 4.48 11.87
CA ASN A 369 -64.52 3.47 12.86
C ASN A 369 -63.83 2.11 12.54
N ARG A 370 -62.80 1.82 13.38
CA ARG A 370 -62.28 0.54 13.93
C ARG A 370 -61.31 -0.39 13.15
N SER A 371 -60.01 -0.18 13.42
CA SER A 371 -59.06 -1.12 14.08
C SER A 371 -59.03 -2.63 13.77
N GLY A 372 -57.83 -3.16 13.47
CA GLY A 372 -57.37 -4.45 14.06
C GLY A 372 -56.50 -5.37 13.18
N ALA A 373 -55.21 -5.47 13.51
CA ALA A 373 -54.25 -6.56 13.26
C ALA A 373 -54.41 -7.47 12.01
N GLY A 374 -53.45 -7.39 11.07
CA GLY A 374 -53.28 -8.36 9.99
C GLY A 374 -51.93 -9.09 10.06
N SER A 375 -51.95 -10.42 9.94
CA SER A 375 -50.77 -11.24 9.68
C SER A 375 -50.51 -11.32 8.17
N PRO A 376 -49.27 -11.11 7.67
CA PRO A 376 -48.96 -11.31 6.25
C PRO A 376 -48.70 -12.80 5.96
N GLN A 377 -49.51 -13.39 5.09
CA GLN A 377 -49.24 -14.70 4.48
C GLN A 377 -49.14 -14.54 2.96
N SER A 378 -48.02 -15.00 2.40
CA SER A 378 -47.80 -15.33 0.98
C SER A 378 -48.25 -14.30 -0.06
N GLN A 379 -47.27 -13.57 -0.63
CA GLN A 379 -47.37 -13.10 -2.00
C GLN A 379 -46.37 -13.87 -2.88
N ARG A 380 -46.66 -13.93 -4.18
CA ARG A 380 -45.78 -14.51 -5.20
C ARG A 380 -44.45 -13.74 -5.27
N PRO A 381 -43.39 -14.30 -5.88
CA PRO A 381 -42.20 -13.52 -6.19
C PRO A 381 -42.60 -12.25 -6.93
N ALA A 382 -42.07 -11.10 -6.49
CA ALA A 382 -41.90 -10.00 -7.41
C ALA A 382 -40.93 -10.48 -8.50
N GLU A 383 -41.26 -10.21 -9.76
CA GLU A 383 -40.28 -10.28 -10.83
C GLU A 383 -39.33 -9.11 -10.60
N LEU A 384 -38.25 -9.37 -9.86
CA LEU A 384 -37.15 -8.44 -9.64
C LEU A 384 -36.64 -7.99 -11.01
N SER A 385 -36.40 -6.70 -11.16
CA SER A 385 -35.78 -6.17 -12.38
C SER A 385 -34.39 -6.78 -12.58
N ASP A 386 -33.91 -6.87 -13.83
CA ASP A 386 -32.57 -7.36 -14.13
C ASP A 386 -31.48 -6.54 -13.40
N ASP A 387 -31.75 -5.27 -13.10
CA ASP A 387 -30.89 -4.40 -12.28
C ASP A 387 -30.87 -4.82 -10.78
N GLU A 388 -32.03 -5.13 -10.17
CA GLU A 388 -32.11 -5.66 -8.80
C GLU A 388 -31.48 -7.07 -8.70
N ILE A 389 -31.65 -7.89 -9.72
CA ILE A 389 -30.99 -9.20 -9.85
C ILE A 389 -29.47 -9.00 -9.98
N GLY A 390 -29.03 -8.00 -10.75
CA GLY A 390 -27.63 -7.58 -10.85
C GLY A 390 -27.04 -7.13 -9.52
N GLU A 391 -27.73 -6.26 -8.77
CA GLU A 391 -27.32 -5.87 -7.41
C GLU A 391 -27.22 -7.07 -6.46
N LEU A 392 -28.13 -8.04 -6.55
CA LEU A 392 -28.09 -9.24 -5.72
C LEU A 392 -26.93 -10.17 -6.09
N PHE A 393 -26.61 -10.33 -7.38
CA PHE A 393 -25.41 -11.05 -7.80
C PHE A 393 -24.12 -10.33 -7.38
N GLN A 394 -24.07 -9.00 -7.47
CA GLN A 394 -22.92 -8.20 -7.03
C GLN A 394 -22.71 -8.34 -5.50
N ARG A 395 -23.76 -8.16 -4.69
CA ARG A 395 -23.70 -8.38 -3.24
C ARG A 395 -23.34 -9.82 -2.88
N LEU A 396 -23.82 -10.80 -3.63
CA LEU A 396 -23.48 -12.21 -3.41
C LEU A 396 -22.00 -12.49 -3.73
N ALA A 397 -21.45 -11.89 -4.78
CA ALA A 397 -20.03 -11.97 -5.11
C ALA A 397 -19.16 -11.31 -4.03
N GLU A 398 -19.53 -10.11 -3.58
CA GLU A 398 -18.86 -9.38 -2.48
C GLU A 398 -18.88 -10.19 -1.18
N VAL A 399 -20.04 -10.68 -0.74
CA VAL A 399 -20.16 -11.52 0.47
C VAL A 399 -19.40 -12.84 0.33
N GLN A 400 -19.35 -13.45 -0.86
CA GLN A 400 -18.57 -14.67 -1.10
C GLN A 400 -17.05 -14.39 -1.11
N GLN A 401 -16.62 -13.20 -1.54
CA GLN A 401 -15.23 -12.75 -1.44
C GLN A 401 -14.84 -12.43 0.01
N GLU A 402 -15.67 -11.69 0.76
CA GLU A 402 -15.46 -11.43 2.19
C GLU A 402 -15.38 -12.74 2.98
N LYS A 403 -16.30 -13.68 2.73
CA LYS A 403 -16.28 -15.02 3.32
C LYS A 403 -14.97 -15.74 3.01
N TRP A 404 -14.49 -15.72 1.78
CA TRP A 404 -13.22 -16.34 1.40
C TRP A 404 -12.02 -15.72 2.14
N MET A 405 -11.96 -14.38 2.21
CA MET A 405 -10.94 -13.65 2.99
C MET A 405 -11.02 -13.95 4.50
N LEU A 406 -12.21 -14.21 5.04
CA LEU A 406 -12.40 -14.60 6.44
C LEU A 406 -11.98 -16.07 6.68
N GLU A 407 -12.30 -16.98 5.77
CA GLU A 407 -11.82 -18.38 5.83
C GLU A 407 -10.29 -18.48 5.73
N GLU A 408 -9.65 -17.62 4.93
CA GLU A 408 -8.18 -17.54 4.87
C GLU A 408 -7.57 -16.98 6.18
N LYS A 409 -8.15 -15.92 6.74
CA LYS A 409 -7.76 -15.39 8.06
C LYS A 409 -7.92 -16.42 9.19
N VAL A 410 -9.01 -17.21 9.17
CA VAL A 410 -9.22 -18.30 10.13
C VAL A 410 -8.14 -19.36 9.98
N LYS A 411 -7.84 -19.83 8.76
CA LYS A 411 -6.75 -20.81 8.51
C LYS A 411 -5.38 -20.30 8.99
N HIS A 412 -5.07 -19.02 8.77
CA HIS A 412 -3.84 -18.42 9.31
C HIS A 412 -3.81 -18.40 10.84
N LEU A 413 -4.93 -18.12 11.51
CA LEU A 413 -5.04 -18.18 12.97
C LEU A 413 -4.93 -19.62 13.49
N GLU A 414 -5.56 -20.59 12.84
CA GLU A 414 -5.48 -22.02 13.18
C GLU A 414 -4.04 -22.54 13.09
N VAL A 415 -3.32 -22.23 12.00
CA VAL A 415 -1.90 -22.59 11.82
C VAL A 415 -1.02 -21.88 12.84
N SER A 416 -1.25 -20.58 13.11
CA SER A 416 -0.50 -19.81 14.10
C SER A 416 -0.70 -20.34 15.53
N CYS A 417 -1.95 -20.65 15.90
CA CYS A 417 -2.28 -21.26 17.20
C CYS A 417 -1.68 -22.67 17.34
N SER A 418 -1.69 -23.48 16.27
CA SER A 418 -1.07 -24.81 16.27
C SER A 418 0.44 -24.71 16.47
N SER A 419 1.12 -23.81 15.74
CA SER A 419 2.56 -23.57 15.89
C SER A 419 2.93 -23.03 17.28
N MET A 420 2.11 -22.14 17.85
CA MET A 420 2.30 -21.64 19.21
C MET A 420 2.09 -22.75 20.26
N ALA A 421 1.10 -23.63 20.07
CA ALA A 421 0.88 -24.77 20.95
C ALA A 421 2.05 -25.78 20.89
N GLU A 422 2.60 -26.06 19.71
CA GLU A 422 3.80 -26.89 19.56
C GLU A 422 5.03 -26.29 20.26
N ASP A 423 5.25 -24.98 20.15
CA ASP A 423 6.35 -24.28 20.83
C ASP A 423 6.17 -24.28 22.36
N ILE A 424 4.95 -24.08 22.86
CA ILE A 424 4.63 -24.21 24.29
C ILE A 424 4.88 -25.64 24.79
N CYS A 425 4.41 -26.66 24.07
CA CYS A 425 4.67 -28.06 24.41
C CYS A 425 6.18 -28.38 24.40
N ARG A 426 6.93 -27.91 23.39
CA ARG A 426 8.38 -28.12 23.27
C ARG A 426 9.15 -27.45 24.41
N LYS A 427 8.81 -26.21 24.75
CA LYS A 427 9.39 -25.49 25.91
C LYS A 427 9.03 -26.17 27.22
N SER A 428 7.81 -26.68 27.36
CA SER A 428 7.38 -27.41 28.55
C SER A 428 8.17 -28.70 28.74
N ALA A 429 8.40 -29.47 27.68
CA ALA A 429 9.24 -30.69 27.72
C ALA A 429 10.72 -30.38 28.06
N ILE A 430 11.27 -29.27 27.57
CA ILE A 430 12.62 -28.81 27.96
C ILE A 430 12.68 -28.46 29.46
N ILE A 431 11.68 -27.75 29.98
CA ILE A 431 11.59 -27.41 31.41
C ILE A 431 11.41 -28.67 32.26
N GLU A 432 10.56 -29.60 31.86
CA GLU A 432 10.34 -30.89 32.54
C GLU A 432 11.64 -31.71 32.60
N THR A 433 12.37 -31.81 31.48
CA THR A 433 13.67 -32.48 31.41
C THR A 433 14.68 -31.83 32.36
N TYR A 434 14.77 -30.49 32.35
CA TYR A 434 15.67 -29.75 33.23
C TYR A 434 15.33 -29.92 34.72
N VAL A 435 14.04 -29.96 35.07
CA VAL A 435 13.56 -30.21 36.45
C VAL A 435 13.78 -31.67 36.87
N MET A 436 13.68 -32.63 35.95
CA MET A 436 13.99 -34.05 36.20
C MET A 436 15.47 -34.25 36.54
N ASP A 437 16.39 -33.71 35.75
CA ASP A 437 17.83 -33.85 36.01
C ASP A 437 18.29 -32.99 37.20
N SER A 438 17.75 -31.77 37.38
CA SER A 438 17.99 -30.97 38.59
C SER A 438 17.60 -31.70 39.88
N ARG A 439 16.64 -32.63 39.82
CA ARG A 439 16.29 -33.50 40.97
C ARG A 439 17.26 -34.68 41.14
N ARG A 440 17.94 -35.14 40.09
CA ARG A 440 18.93 -36.23 40.18
C ARG A 440 20.21 -35.75 40.87
N ASP A 441 20.74 -34.59 40.48
CA ASP A 441 21.98 -34.05 41.06
C ASP A 441 21.85 -33.73 42.56
N VAL A 442 20.66 -33.32 43.01
CA VAL A 442 20.37 -33.10 44.44
C VAL A 442 20.13 -34.41 45.22
N SER A 443 19.78 -35.51 44.55
CA SER A 443 19.44 -36.79 45.19
C SER A 443 20.55 -37.86 45.17
N GLY A 444 21.57 -37.71 44.31
CA GLY A 444 22.70 -38.64 44.22
C GLY A 444 23.81 -38.43 45.26
N GLY A 445 23.71 -37.37 46.08
CA GLY A 445 24.79 -36.88 46.95
C GLY A 445 25.02 -37.62 48.27
N ALA A 446 24.79 -38.93 48.36
CA ALA A 446 25.01 -39.70 49.60
C ALA A 446 25.49 -41.15 49.35
N LEU A 447 26.37 -41.62 50.25
CA LEU A 447 26.92 -43.00 50.34
C LEU A 447 27.83 -43.44 49.18
N ALA A 448 29.14 -43.16 49.34
CA ALA A 448 30.19 -43.92 48.65
C ALA A 448 30.57 -45.18 49.45
N ALA A 449 30.87 -46.29 48.78
CA ALA A 449 31.96 -47.22 49.14
C ALA A 449 32.14 -48.40 48.15
N HIS A 450 33.38 -48.90 48.06
CA HIS A 450 33.82 -50.23 47.61
C HIS A 450 33.35 -50.80 46.24
N GLY A 451 34.22 -50.64 45.22
CA GLY A 451 35.16 -51.72 44.83
C GLY A 451 34.65 -52.89 43.96
N GLY A 452 35.43 -53.24 42.94
CA GLY A 452 35.24 -54.45 42.12
C GLY A 452 35.77 -54.28 40.70
N SER A 453 36.63 -55.18 40.24
CA SER A 453 37.06 -55.26 38.84
C SER A 453 36.28 -56.36 38.11
N GLN A 454 36.25 -56.28 36.78
CA GLN A 454 35.81 -57.30 35.81
C GLN A 454 34.28 -57.43 35.58
N GLY A 455 33.86 -57.44 34.30
CA GLY A 455 32.62 -58.14 33.90
C GLY A 455 31.49 -57.42 33.16
N ASP A 456 31.77 -56.66 32.09
CA ASP A 456 30.89 -56.46 30.90
C ASP A 456 29.54 -55.67 31.02
N ARG A 457 29.24 -54.89 29.97
CA ARG A 457 27.91 -54.32 29.59
C ARG A 457 26.99 -53.70 30.66
N GLY A 458 27.30 -52.48 31.09
CA GLY A 458 26.33 -51.61 31.80
C GLY A 458 26.44 -50.11 31.51
N GLY A 459 27.65 -49.55 31.54
CA GLY A 459 27.87 -48.10 31.41
C GLY A 459 27.98 -47.60 29.97
N LEU A 460 27.17 -46.59 29.62
CA LEU A 460 27.23 -45.68 28.45
C LEU A 460 27.18 -46.30 27.03
N GLY A 461 27.75 -47.49 26.79
CA GLY A 461 27.77 -48.16 25.46
C GLY A 461 26.47 -48.86 25.05
N SER A 462 25.50 -48.96 25.96
CA SER A 462 24.08 -49.24 25.68
C SER A 462 23.34 -47.94 25.36
N VAL A 463 23.49 -46.92 26.21
CA VAL A 463 22.88 -45.59 26.01
C VAL A 463 23.28 -44.97 24.68
N LEU A 464 24.55 -45.04 24.27
CA LEU A 464 25.03 -44.60 22.94
C LEU A 464 24.58 -45.51 21.77
N ARG A 465 23.91 -46.63 22.04
CA ARG A 465 23.34 -47.53 21.03
C ARG A 465 21.82 -47.39 20.93
N ASP A 466 21.17 -47.00 22.01
CA ASP A 466 19.74 -46.69 22.06
C ASP A 466 19.45 -45.22 21.72
N LEU A 467 20.36 -44.27 22.01
CA LEU A 467 20.35 -42.93 21.38
C LEU A 467 20.70 -42.97 19.88
N VAL A 468 21.24 -44.09 19.38
CA VAL A 468 21.59 -44.28 17.96
C VAL A 468 20.72 -45.39 17.33
N LYS A 469 19.44 -45.45 17.74
CA LYS A 469 18.36 -46.10 17.01
C LYS A 469 17.03 -45.36 17.24
N PRO A 470 16.11 -45.38 16.27
CA PRO A 470 16.29 -44.93 14.90
C PRO A 470 15.35 -43.73 14.62
N GLY A 471 15.14 -42.90 15.65
CA GLY A 471 13.96 -42.06 15.86
C GLY A 471 13.79 -40.79 15.03
N ASP A 472 14.33 -40.74 13.80
CA ASP A 472 14.23 -39.56 12.95
C ASP A 472 13.80 -39.91 11.51
N GLU A 473 12.75 -40.74 11.40
CA GLU A 473 12.07 -40.99 10.13
C GLU A 473 11.59 -39.68 9.48
N ASN A 474 11.14 -38.69 10.27
CA ASN A 474 10.73 -37.39 9.74
C ASN A 474 11.90 -36.60 9.13
N LEU A 475 13.07 -36.46 9.80
CA LEU A 475 14.21 -35.80 9.15
C LEU A 475 14.83 -36.65 8.04
N ARG A 476 14.77 -37.98 8.10
CA ARG A 476 15.23 -38.87 7.01
C ARG A 476 14.34 -38.76 5.78
N GLU A 477 13.02 -38.74 5.96
CA GLU A 477 12.04 -38.56 4.88
C GLU A 477 12.07 -37.11 4.36
N MET A 478 12.27 -36.10 5.21
CA MET A 478 12.45 -34.71 4.82
C MET A 478 13.74 -34.52 4.01
N ASN A 479 14.87 -35.07 4.45
CA ASN A 479 16.11 -35.07 3.65
C ASN A 479 15.92 -35.82 2.33
N LYS A 480 15.21 -36.94 2.31
CA LYS A 480 14.89 -37.67 1.07
C LYS A 480 13.97 -36.86 0.15
N LYS A 481 12.98 -36.14 0.68
CA LYS A 481 12.10 -35.24 -0.08
C LYS A 481 12.86 -34.03 -0.63
N LEU A 482 13.76 -33.43 0.16
CA LEU A 482 14.65 -32.35 -0.27
C LEU A 482 15.65 -32.82 -1.34
N GLN A 483 16.25 -33.99 -1.16
CA GLN A 483 17.15 -34.61 -2.13
C GLN A 483 16.41 -34.92 -3.44
N ASN A 484 15.26 -35.60 -3.39
CA ASN A 484 14.43 -35.84 -4.57
C ASN A 484 14.03 -34.53 -5.28
N MET A 485 13.66 -33.49 -4.53
CA MET A 485 13.30 -32.17 -5.08
C MET A 485 14.50 -31.48 -5.74
N LEU A 486 15.69 -31.60 -5.15
CA LEU A 486 16.94 -31.08 -5.71
C LEU A 486 17.34 -31.84 -6.97
N GLU A 487 17.25 -33.18 -6.98
CA GLU A 487 17.50 -34.03 -8.15
C GLU A 487 16.49 -33.75 -9.28
N GLU A 488 15.21 -33.54 -8.96
CA GLU A 488 14.17 -33.15 -9.91
C GLU A 488 14.42 -31.73 -10.47
N GLN A 489 14.81 -30.76 -9.63
CA GLN A 489 15.14 -29.40 -10.08
C GLN A 489 16.43 -29.34 -10.90
N LEU A 490 17.47 -30.11 -10.55
CA LEU A 490 18.68 -30.26 -11.37
C LEU A 490 18.36 -30.91 -12.71
N THR A 491 17.51 -31.94 -12.72
CA THR A 491 17.06 -32.59 -13.96
C THR A 491 16.25 -31.62 -14.83
N LYS A 492 15.34 -30.83 -14.24
CA LYS A 492 14.58 -29.78 -14.97
C LYS A 492 15.48 -28.67 -15.50
N ASN A 493 16.45 -28.20 -14.71
CA ASN A 493 17.43 -27.21 -15.19
C ASN A 493 18.29 -27.76 -16.34
N MET A 494 18.73 -29.02 -16.27
CA MET A 494 19.47 -29.66 -17.37
C MET A 494 18.64 -29.75 -18.66
N HIS A 495 17.33 -30.05 -18.56
CA HIS A 495 16.44 -30.04 -19.72
C HIS A 495 16.22 -28.61 -20.25
N LEU A 496 15.88 -27.64 -19.38
CA LEU A 496 15.71 -26.24 -19.77
C LEU A 496 16.99 -25.64 -20.39
N GLN A 497 18.17 -25.98 -19.87
CA GLN A 497 19.45 -25.56 -20.42
C GLN A 497 19.70 -26.16 -21.81
N LYS A 498 19.34 -27.43 -22.01
CA LYS A 498 19.40 -28.10 -23.32
C LYS A 498 18.38 -27.53 -24.31
N ASP A 499 17.17 -27.19 -23.86
CA ASP A 499 16.13 -26.57 -24.66
C ASP A 499 16.54 -25.13 -25.06
N LEU A 500 17.18 -24.38 -24.16
CA LEU A 500 17.81 -23.09 -24.45
C LEU A 500 18.99 -23.23 -25.43
N GLU A 501 19.81 -24.28 -25.32
CA GLU A 501 20.87 -24.58 -26.30
C GLU A 501 20.30 -24.94 -27.67
N LEU A 502 19.18 -25.67 -27.75
CA LEU A 502 18.49 -25.98 -29.00
C LEU A 502 17.85 -24.74 -29.62
N LEU A 503 17.13 -23.92 -28.83
CA LEU A 503 16.56 -22.65 -29.28
C LEU A 503 17.66 -21.66 -29.71
N SER A 504 18.80 -21.63 -29.03
CA SER A 504 19.97 -20.84 -29.42
C SER A 504 20.56 -21.34 -30.75
N GLN A 505 20.67 -22.65 -30.93
CA GLN A 505 21.10 -23.26 -32.21
C GLN A 505 20.11 -22.95 -33.34
N GLU A 506 18.79 -23.03 -33.10
CA GLU A 506 17.77 -22.64 -34.09
C GLU A 506 17.80 -21.14 -34.39
N LEU A 507 18.00 -20.28 -33.40
CA LEU A 507 18.11 -18.84 -33.60
C LEU A 507 19.38 -18.47 -34.39
N VAL A 508 20.50 -19.18 -34.17
CA VAL A 508 21.70 -19.09 -35.02
C VAL A 508 21.47 -19.67 -36.42
N ARG A 509 20.69 -20.75 -36.56
CA ARG A 509 20.32 -21.36 -37.85
C ARG A 509 19.45 -20.40 -38.68
N LEU A 510 18.41 -19.83 -38.08
CA LEU A 510 17.52 -18.83 -38.66
C LEU A 510 18.23 -17.50 -38.93
N SER A 511 19.18 -17.09 -38.07
CA SER A 511 20.04 -15.93 -38.32
C SER A 511 20.95 -16.14 -39.54
N LYS A 512 21.47 -17.36 -39.74
CA LYS A 512 22.24 -17.72 -40.96
C LYS A 512 21.35 -17.81 -42.21
N GLU A 513 20.14 -18.37 -42.13
CA GLU A 513 19.21 -18.41 -43.26
C GLU A 513 18.71 -17.00 -43.64
N GLY A 514 18.32 -16.18 -42.66
CA GLY A 514 17.91 -14.79 -42.89
C GLY A 514 19.05 -13.89 -43.37
N GLY A 515 20.26 -14.09 -42.83
CA GLY A 515 21.46 -13.36 -43.24
C GLY A 515 21.90 -13.63 -44.68
N LEU A 516 21.53 -14.78 -45.25
CA LEU A 516 21.75 -15.10 -46.66
C LEU A 516 20.73 -14.46 -47.62
N GLY A 517 19.68 -13.80 -47.09
CA GLY A 517 18.64 -13.15 -47.89
C GLY A 517 18.86 -11.66 -48.19
N VAL A 518 19.75 -10.97 -47.47
CA VAL A 518 19.84 -9.48 -47.50
C VAL A 518 21.30 -9.01 -47.67
N GLY A 519 21.99 -9.53 -48.67
CA GLY A 519 23.43 -9.30 -48.88
C GLY A 519 23.89 -9.27 -50.34
N GLY A 520 23.11 -8.68 -51.26
CA GLY A 520 23.39 -8.77 -52.69
C GLY A 520 22.74 -7.71 -53.58
N ALA A 521 22.82 -6.42 -53.23
CA ALA A 521 22.19 -5.33 -53.98
C ALA A 521 23.03 -4.04 -54.08
N ALA A 522 24.33 -4.16 -54.39
CA ALA A 522 25.18 -3.02 -54.78
C ALA A 522 26.39 -3.48 -55.62
N GLY A 523 26.39 -3.19 -56.93
CA GLY A 523 27.55 -3.45 -57.79
C GLY A 523 27.26 -3.59 -59.29
N SER A 524 27.39 -2.47 -60.02
CA SER A 524 27.65 -2.37 -61.46
C SER A 524 26.68 -3.06 -62.45
N GLY A 525 25.93 -2.24 -63.20
CA GLY A 525 25.05 -2.64 -64.31
C GLY A 525 24.37 -1.42 -64.91
#